data_AF-A0A8S9WBX2-F1
#
_entry.id   AF-A0A8S9WBX2-F1
#
_cell.length_a   1.000
_cell.length_b   1.000
_cell.length_c   1.000
_cell.angle_alpha   90.00
_cell.angle_beta   90.00
_cell.angle_gamma   90.00
#
_symmetry.space_group_name_H-M   'P 1'
#
loop_
_entity.id
_entity.type
_entity.pdbx_description
1 polymer ?
#
loop_
_entity_poly.entity_id
_entity_poly.type
_entity_poly.pdbx_seq_one_letter_code
_entity_poly.pdbx_strand_id
1 'polypeptide(L)'
;MTKIYLGKMVLHWCPKCDLPVLESICACGSPAGKVKVTPPGDIRPAFQHDIDHINTTATAQFGSPLIPDGTIAIMNKVPSDDRMEEIIASGVALANIRFDVESGKWVLLPRMEGAARIFTLKWRGAATGW
;
A
#
# COMPACT_ATOMS: atom_id res chain seq x y z
N MET A 1 -4.60 13.94 18.24
CA MET A 1 -3.75 12.75 18.47
C MET A 1 -2.35 13.05 17.95
N THR A 2 -1.32 12.96 18.78
CA THR A 2 0.07 13.30 18.41
C THR A 2 0.63 12.24 17.46
N LYS A 3 1.29 12.67 16.37
CA LYS A 3 1.92 11.75 15.42
C LYS A 3 3.21 11.18 16.05
N ILE A 4 3.20 9.89 16.34
CA ILE A 4 4.37 9.15 16.82
C ILE A 4 5.12 8.62 15.60
N TYR A 5 6.42 8.86 15.52
CA TYR A 5 7.29 8.34 14.46
C TYR A 5 8.27 7.34 15.08
N LEU A 6 8.39 6.15 14.49
CA LEU A 6 9.32 5.11 14.98
C LEU A 6 10.71 5.20 14.32
N GLY A 7 10.97 6.24 13.53
CA GLY A 7 12.25 6.49 12.86
C GLY A 7 12.14 7.48 11.70
N LYS A 8 13.22 7.60 10.93
CA LYS A 8 13.24 8.41 9.70
C LYS A 8 12.42 7.70 8.63
N MET A 9 11.36 8.33 8.14
CA MET A 9 10.56 7.81 7.02
C MET A 9 11.31 7.99 5.69
N VAL A 10 11.95 6.91 5.22
CA VAL A 10 12.85 6.91 4.05
C VAL A 10 12.28 6.22 2.81
N LEU A 11 10.98 5.88 2.79
CA LEU A 11 10.39 5.20 1.63
C LEU A 11 10.26 6.14 0.42
N HIS A 12 10.92 5.74 -0.66
CA HIS A 12 10.75 6.29 -2.00
C HIS A 12 10.28 5.18 -2.96
N TRP A 13 9.78 5.57 -4.13
CA TRP A 13 9.33 4.66 -5.16
C TRP A 13 9.90 5.03 -6.52
N CYS A 14 10.54 4.07 -7.19
CA CYS A 14 11.02 4.25 -8.54
C CYS A 14 9.88 3.98 -9.53
N PRO A 15 9.42 4.99 -10.31
CA PRO A 15 8.33 4.78 -11.26
C PRO A 15 8.76 3.94 -12.48
N LYS A 16 10.06 3.92 -12.82
CA LYS A 16 10.57 3.18 -13.97
C LYS A 16 10.63 1.68 -13.72
N CYS A 17 11.12 1.26 -12.55
CA CYS A 17 11.23 -0.16 -12.20
C CYS A 17 10.01 -0.67 -11.42
N ASP A 18 9.14 0.24 -10.95
CA ASP A 18 8.02 -0.05 -10.05
C ASP A 18 8.45 -0.76 -8.75
N LEU A 19 9.55 -0.30 -8.15
CA LEU A 19 10.11 -0.83 -6.89
C LEU A 19 10.20 0.23 -5.79
N PRO A 20 10.01 -0.18 -4.52
CA PRO A 20 10.35 0.62 -3.37
C PRO A 20 11.88 0.73 -3.24
N VAL A 21 12.36 1.93 -2.92
CA VAL A 21 13.78 2.22 -2.68
C VAL A 21 13.95 3.12 -1.45
N LEU A 22 15.13 3.10 -0.83
CA LEU A 22 15.43 3.89 0.37
C LEU A 22 15.98 5.28 0.05
N GLU A 23 16.51 5.47 -1.17
CA GLU A 23 17.11 6.71 -1.64
C GLU A 23 16.27 7.40 -2.71
N SER A 24 16.60 8.66 -3.01
CA SER A 24 15.95 9.44 -4.06
C SER A 24 16.35 9.02 -5.48
N ILE A 25 17.34 8.13 -5.65
CA ILE A 25 17.79 7.59 -6.94
C ILE A 25 17.76 6.06 -6.86
N CYS A 26 17.16 5.43 -7.87
CA CYS A 26 17.14 3.97 -7.99
C CYS A 26 18.44 3.44 -8.59
N ALA A 27 18.75 2.16 -8.36
CA ALA A 27 19.87 1.46 -9.00
C ALA A 27 19.83 1.50 -10.54
N CYS A 28 18.65 1.70 -11.14
CA CYS A 28 18.50 1.88 -12.59
C CYS A 28 18.86 3.30 -13.10
N GLY A 29 19.24 4.21 -12.20
CA GLY A 29 19.58 5.61 -12.48
C GLY A 29 18.40 6.58 -12.52
N SER A 30 17.15 6.12 -12.40
CA SER A 30 15.98 7.00 -12.42
C SER A 30 15.69 7.62 -11.04
N PRO A 31 15.17 8.87 -11.00
CA PRO A 31 14.67 9.47 -9.78
C PRO A 31 13.55 8.65 -9.15
N ALA A 32 13.54 8.58 -7.82
CA ALA A 32 12.52 7.92 -7.02
C ALA A 32 11.75 8.96 -6.19
N GLY A 33 10.43 8.94 -6.31
CA GLY A 33 9.55 9.88 -5.62
C GLY A 33 9.35 9.47 -4.17
N LYS A 34 9.33 10.44 -3.24
CA LYS A 34 9.03 10.16 -1.82
C LYS A 34 7.59 9.70 -1.66
N VAL A 35 7.40 8.57 -0.99
CA VAL A 35 6.07 8.04 -0.70
C VAL A 35 5.54 8.67 0.57
N LYS A 36 4.28 9.13 0.54
CA LYS A 36 3.57 9.57 1.74
C LYS A 36 3.14 8.34 2.52
N VAL A 37 3.66 8.21 3.74
CA VAL A 37 3.37 7.09 4.64
C VAL A 37 2.70 7.63 5.89
N THR A 38 1.65 6.96 6.34
CA THR A 38 0.98 7.30 7.60
C THR A 38 1.89 6.89 8.79
N PRO A 39 2.18 7.77 9.77
CA PRO A 39 2.99 7.38 10.93
C PRO A 39 2.36 6.19 11.69
N PRO A 40 3.15 5.30 12.30
CA PRO A 40 4.55 5.48 12.68
C PRO A 40 5.63 5.21 11.64
N GLY A 41 5.27 4.71 10.45
CA GLY A 41 6.26 4.37 9.42
C GLY A 41 6.95 3.03 9.66
N ASP A 42 6.23 2.05 10.22
CA ASP A 42 6.67 0.67 10.36
C ASP A 42 6.43 -0.08 9.04
N ILE A 43 7.33 0.17 8.09
CA ILE A 43 7.21 -0.20 6.68
C ILE A 43 7.84 -1.59 6.47
N ARG A 44 7.08 -2.51 5.88
CA ARG A 44 7.53 -3.87 5.56
C ARG A 44 7.05 -4.33 4.18
N PRO A 45 7.79 -5.19 3.47
CA PRO A 45 7.26 -5.85 2.27
C PRO A 45 6.00 -6.66 2.59
N ALA A 46 5.04 -6.64 1.68
CA ALA A 46 3.94 -7.60 1.69
C ALA A 46 4.46 -8.92 1.13
N PHE A 47 4.39 -10.00 1.92
CA PHE A 47 4.67 -11.33 1.42
C PHE A 47 3.41 -11.98 0.85
N GLN A 48 3.55 -13.15 0.24
CA GLN A 48 2.45 -13.82 -0.45
C GLN A 48 1.21 -13.97 0.44
N HIS A 49 1.39 -14.37 1.70
CA HIS A 49 0.28 -14.48 2.66
C HIS A 49 -0.44 -13.14 2.89
N ASP A 50 0.30 -12.03 2.98
CA ASP A 50 -0.30 -10.71 3.14
C ASP A 50 -1.11 -10.33 1.89
N ILE A 51 -0.55 -10.59 0.69
CA ILE A 51 -1.21 -10.31 -0.60
C ILE A 51 -2.49 -11.14 -0.74
N ASP A 52 -2.43 -12.44 -0.43
CA ASP A 52 -3.58 -13.35 -0.50
C ASP A 52 -4.70 -12.90 0.43
N HIS A 53 -4.35 -12.47 1.64
CA HIS A 53 -5.30 -11.95 2.61
C HIS A 53 -5.95 -10.64 2.13
N ILE A 54 -5.16 -9.70 1.60
CA ILE A 54 -5.67 -8.45 1.02
C ILE A 54 -6.62 -8.73 -0.13
N ASN A 55 -6.21 -9.60 -1.07
CA ASN A 55 -6.99 -9.90 -2.26
C ASN A 55 -8.26 -10.70 -1.93
N THR A 56 -8.20 -11.65 -1.00
CA THR A 56 -9.40 -12.37 -0.53
C THR A 56 -10.41 -11.40 0.07
N THR A 57 -9.94 -10.44 0.87
CA THR A 57 -10.79 -9.40 1.48
C THR A 57 -11.38 -8.47 0.41
N ALA A 58 -10.56 -8.03 -0.55
CA ALA A 58 -10.99 -7.20 -1.68
C ALA A 58 -12.05 -7.90 -2.54
N THR A 59 -11.82 -9.16 -2.90
CA THR A 59 -12.74 -9.97 -3.70
C THR A 59 -14.04 -10.22 -2.96
N ALA A 60 -14.00 -10.49 -1.65
CA ALA A 60 -15.20 -10.69 -0.86
C ALA A 60 -16.07 -9.42 -0.78
N GLN A 61 -15.46 -8.23 -0.70
CA GLN A 61 -16.20 -6.96 -0.58
C GLN A 61 -16.61 -6.35 -1.92
N PHE A 62 -15.77 -6.47 -2.94
CA PHE A 62 -15.89 -5.71 -4.19
C PHE A 62 -15.87 -6.60 -5.44
N GLY A 63 -15.72 -7.92 -5.30
CA GLY A 63 -15.71 -8.86 -6.41
C GLY A 63 -14.42 -8.88 -7.25
N SER A 64 -13.36 -8.17 -6.83
CA SER A 64 -12.11 -8.06 -7.56
C SER A 64 -10.89 -7.94 -6.62
N PRO A 65 -9.73 -8.55 -6.95
CA PRO A 65 -8.51 -8.39 -6.16
C PRO A 65 -7.97 -6.97 -6.26
N LEU A 66 -7.25 -6.51 -5.23
CA LEU A 66 -6.62 -5.19 -5.23
C LEU A 66 -5.22 -5.21 -5.87
N ILE A 67 -4.44 -6.26 -5.59
CA ILE A 67 -3.03 -6.38 -5.94
C ILE A 67 -2.87 -7.50 -6.99
N PRO A 68 -2.55 -7.19 -8.25
CA PRO A 68 -2.29 -8.20 -9.26
C PRO A 68 -1.02 -9.01 -8.98
N ASP A 69 -0.96 -10.23 -9.52
CA ASP A 69 0.23 -11.08 -9.44
C ASP A 69 1.48 -10.37 -9.99
N GLY A 70 2.63 -10.59 -9.34
CA GLY A 70 3.90 -9.96 -9.70
C GLY A 70 4.05 -8.50 -9.28
N THR A 71 3.02 -7.91 -8.66
CA THR A 71 3.09 -6.56 -8.10
C THR A 71 3.84 -6.55 -6.78
N ILE A 72 4.80 -5.63 -6.64
CA ILE A 72 5.43 -5.36 -5.34
C ILE A 72 4.52 -4.45 -4.53
N ALA A 73 4.14 -4.92 -3.35
CA ALA A 73 3.39 -4.15 -2.38
C ALA A 73 4.17 -4.01 -1.06
N ILE A 74 3.93 -2.89 -0.41
CA ILE A 74 4.47 -2.52 0.89
C ILE A 74 3.30 -2.35 1.85
N MET A 75 3.47 -2.83 3.07
CA MET A 75 2.55 -2.60 4.17
C MET A 75 3.17 -1.63 5.18
N ASN A 76 2.31 -0.84 5.81
CA ASN A 76 2.71 0.04 6.89
C ASN A 76 1.68 -0.02 8.01
N LYS A 77 2.13 -0.20 9.25
CA LYS A 77 1.25 -0.12 10.42
C LYS A 77 0.64 1.29 10.52
N VAL A 78 -0.65 1.37 10.79
CA VAL A 78 -1.34 2.64 11.02
C VAL A 78 -2.18 2.61 12.30
N PRO A 79 -2.36 3.75 12.99
CA PRO A 79 -3.12 3.79 14.24
C PRO A 79 -4.59 3.42 14.01
N SER A 80 -5.09 2.51 14.84
CA SER A 80 -6.49 2.09 14.89
C SER A 80 -6.81 1.54 16.29
N ASP A 81 -8.09 1.30 16.57
CA ASP A 81 -8.55 0.71 17.83
C ASP A 81 -8.04 -0.73 18.01
N ASP A 82 -7.85 -1.45 16.89
CA ASP A 82 -7.18 -2.74 16.83
C ASP A 82 -6.14 -2.76 15.68
N ARG A 83 -6.12 -3.79 14.83
CA ARG A 83 -5.12 -3.92 13.77
C ARG A 83 -5.56 -3.21 12.50
N MET A 84 -4.73 -2.30 12.01
CA MET A 84 -4.90 -1.68 10.70
C MET A 84 -3.55 -1.46 10.02
N GLU A 85 -3.51 -1.74 8.73
CA GLU A 85 -2.31 -1.58 7.91
C GLU A 85 -2.67 -0.84 6.61
N GLU A 86 -1.81 0.11 6.23
CA GLU A 86 -1.86 0.83 4.96
C GLU A 86 -1.12 0.02 3.89
N ILE A 87 -1.74 -0.14 2.74
CA ILE A 87 -1.26 -0.91 1.60
C ILE A 87 -0.78 0.07 0.54
N ILE A 88 0.49 -0.02 0.18
CA ILE A 88 1.17 0.87 -0.76
C ILE A 88 1.71 0.03 -1.91
N ALA A 89 1.40 0.43 -3.13
CA ALA A 89 2.03 -0.13 -4.34
C ALA A 89 2.07 0.94 -5.42
N SER A 90 3.00 0.82 -6.36
CA SER A 90 3.25 1.83 -7.39
C SER A 90 3.43 3.26 -6.84
N GLY A 91 4.02 3.38 -5.64
CA GLY A 91 4.35 4.65 -4.99
C GLY A 91 3.19 5.38 -4.33
N VAL A 92 2.03 4.74 -4.24
CA VAL A 92 0.77 5.34 -3.78
C VAL A 92 0.05 4.41 -2.80
N ALA A 93 -0.61 5.01 -1.79
CA ALA A 93 -1.45 4.26 -0.85
C ALA A 93 -2.74 3.83 -1.55
N LEU A 94 -2.94 2.52 -1.70
CA LEU A 94 -4.08 1.94 -2.40
C LEU A 94 -5.29 1.76 -1.49
N ALA A 95 -5.07 1.27 -0.27
CA ALA A 95 -6.13 0.97 0.67
C ALA A 95 -5.56 0.85 2.09
N ASN A 96 -6.44 0.83 3.08
CA ASN A 96 -6.12 0.27 4.39
C ASN A 96 -6.86 -1.06 4.57
N ILE A 97 -6.23 -2.05 5.18
CA ILE A 97 -6.90 -3.26 5.67
C ILE A 97 -7.02 -3.18 7.18
N ARG A 98 -8.23 -3.29 7.71
CA ARG A 98 -8.56 -3.10 9.12
C ARG A 98 -9.29 -4.32 9.67
N PHE A 99 -8.93 -4.76 10.86
CA PHE A 99 -9.75 -5.69 11.61
C PHE A 99 -10.90 -4.94 12.30
N ASP A 100 -12.13 -5.30 11.94
CA ASP A 100 -13.34 -4.73 12.49
C ASP A 100 -13.79 -5.56 13.70
N VAL A 101 -13.65 -4.99 14.89
CA VAL A 101 -13.86 -5.70 16.17
C VAL A 101 -15.31 -6.13 16.36
N GLU A 102 -16.27 -5.33 15.91
CA GLU A 102 -17.71 -5.61 16.06
C GLU A 102 -18.13 -6.81 15.21
N SER A 103 -17.69 -6.84 13.95
CA SER A 103 -18.03 -7.95 13.04
C SER A 103 -17.09 -9.15 13.13
N GLY A 104 -15.92 -8.98 13.76
CA GLY A 104 -14.86 -10.00 13.83
C GLY A 104 -14.24 -10.30 12.47
N LYS A 105 -14.26 -9.35 11.53
CA LYS A 105 -13.85 -9.55 10.13
C LYS A 105 -12.83 -8.52 9.68
N TRP A 106 -12.08 -8.89 8.66
CA TRP A 106 -11.22 -7.96 7.94
C TRP A 106 -12.04 -7.13 6.95
N VAL A 107 -11.75 -5.84 6.91
CA VAL A 107 -12.40 -4.86 6.05
C VAL A 107 -11.31 -4.06 5.33
N LEU A 108 -11.38 -4.09 4.01
CA LEU A 108 -10.60 -3.25 3.12
C LEU A 108 -11.31 -1.90 2.95
N LEU A 109 -10.53 -0.83 3.10
CA LEU A 109 -10.94 0.57 2.97
C LEU A 109 -10.15 1.17 1.80
N PRO A 110 -10.65 1.10 0.55
CA PRO A 110 -9.95 1.63 -0.60
C PRO A 110 -9.74 3.14 -0.51
N ARG A 111 -8.54 3.60 -0.90
CA ARG A 111 -8.31 4.99 -1.30
C ARG A 111 -8.76 5.16 -2.75
N MET A 112 -8.79 6.41 -3.24
CA MET A 112 -9.22 6.70 -4.62
C MET A 112 -8.48 5.87 -5.66
N GLU A 113 -7.16 5.72 -5.51
CA GLU A 113 -6.35 4.95 -6.45
C GLU A 113 -6.63 3.44 -6.39
N GLY A 114 -6.77 2.87 -5.18
CA GLY A 114 -7.13 1.45 -5.04
C GLY A 114 -8.56 1.17 -5.53
N ALA A 115 -9.51 2.06 -5.24
CA ALA A 115 -10.87 1.97 -5.76
C ALA A 115 -10.87 1.99 -7.30
N ALA A 116 -10.15 2.93 -7.91
CA ALA A 116 -10.03 3.00 -9.36
C ALA A 116 -9.47 1.69 -9.95
N ARG A 117 -8.47 1.07 -9.32
CA ARG A 117 -7.89 -0.21 -9.79
C ARG A 117 -8.87 -1.38 -9.67
N ILE A 118 -9.58 -1.48 -8.55
CA ILE A 118 -10.63 -2.48 -8.32
C ILE A 118 -11.73 -2.37 -9.39
N PHE A 119 -12.23 -1.15 -9.66
CA PHE A 119 -13.36 -0.93 -10.58
C PHE A 119 -13.01 -0.92 -12.06
N THR A 120 -11.80 -0.47 -12.43
CA THR A 120 -11.40 -0.40 -13.85
C THR A 120 -10.72 -1.66 -14.35
N LEU A 121 -10.34 -2.59 -13.45
CA LEU A 121 -9.51 -3.76 -13.76
C LEU A 121 -8.22 -3.42 -14.49
N LYS A 122 -7.73 -2.18 -14.33
CA LYS A 122 -6.50 -1.69 -14.97
C LYS A 122 -5.49 -1.31 -13.91
N TRP A 123 -4.38 -2.04 -13.89
CA TRP A 123 -3.20 -1.62 -13.16
C TRP A 123 -2.51 -0.49 -13.93
N ARG A 124 -2.31 0.65 -13.28
CA ARG A 124 -1.46 1.72 -13.79
C ARG A 124 -0.20 1.74 -12.92
N GLY A 125 0.94 1.38 -13.49
CA GLY A 125 2.24 1.66 -12.88
C GLY A 125 2.36 3.16 -12.61
N ALA A 126 3.18 3.55 -11.63
CA ALA A 126 3.28 4.92 -11.11
C ALA A 126 3.16 5.95 -12.24
N ALA A 127 1.98 6.58 -12.35
CA ALA A 127 1.72 7.55 -13.38
C ALA A 127 2.68 8.72 -13.14
N THR A 128 3.52 9.00 -14.14
CA THR A 128 4.32 10.22 -14.25
C THR A 128 3.40 11.41 -14.08
N GLY A 129 3.47 12.06 -12.92
CA GLY A 129 2.56 13.13 -12.54
C GLY A 129 3.01 13.79 -11.24
N TRP A 130 4.23 14.33 -11.25
CA TRP A 130 4.65 15.46 -10.43
C TRP A 130 5.14 16.54 -11.39
#